data_AF-A0A0M8RT14-F1
#
_entry.id   AF-A0A0M8RT14-F1
#
_cell.length_a   1.000
_cell.length_b   1.000
_cell.length_c   1.000
_cell.angle_alpha   90.00
_cell.angle_beta   90.00
_cell.angle_gamma   90.00
#
_symmetry.space_group_name_H-M   'P 1'
#
loop_
_entity.id
_entity.type
_entity.pdbx_description
1 polymer ?
#
loop_
_entity_poly.entity_id
_entity_poly.type
_entity_poly.pdbx_seq_one_letter_code
_entity_poly.pdbx_strand_id
1 'polypeptide(L)'
;MDTATATAATGRPPAPAGGGAGSAPAAGRLRTRTAALFAPQSVPYWTAAALFVVFFAVSGLRFRAMATSSWDLGIFEQAVRAYAHLRAPVADLKGPGTNLLGDHFSPVLALLAPLYRIFPGALTLLCAQSFLFALSAVPVTRTAIRFLGRGRGLAVGVAYGLSWGLQKAVDFDFHEIAFAVPLIAFALEAVLRGRWTAAVCWAAPLVLVKEDLGVTAAAIGALILVRARQAVPLAVGLVVFGLAATAVTLGVIIPGFNGSGSYDYWNKIGGGDGPTRRIPFDTAVRTLLWILLPTSGMLALRSPLLLVTLPTLGWRFISHEPHYWGVDWHYSAVLMPVVFLALVDALPRTLVSARPWVRSYAHHLPTAVLAAALALTTTLPLARLTEAATYRKPPAATAAERLLDRIPNGATVEADIRPISRLTGRARVFWIGDTRGIAPDYIAVEQHDDRKAEQTLDDARKRHPRAVYGIVGTAGDVTVLQRMGRL
;
A
#
# COMPACT_ATOMS: atom_id res chain seq x y z
N MET A 1 3.85 88.37 -0.16
CA MET A 1 5.23 88.79 -0.48
C MET A 1 6.23 87.74 -0.02
N ASP A 2 6.68 86.79 -0.84
CA ASP A 2 5.99 86.12 -1.95
C ASP A 2 6.69 84.78 -2.28
N THR A 3 5.87 83.85 -2.77
CA THR A 3 6.13 82.71 -3.67
C THR A 3 7.53 82.64 -4.33
N ALA A 4 8.27 81.53 -4.30
CA ALA A 4 8.00 80.16 -4.81
C ALA A 4 8.25 79.96 -6.33
N THR A 5 8.79 78.78 -6.70
CA THR A 5 8.86 78.16 -8.06
C THR A 5 9.70 78.89 -9.13
N ALA A 6 10.36 78.28 -10.13
CA ALA A 6 10.65 76.87 -10.52
C ALA A 6 12.02 76.88 -11.29
N THR A 7 12.55 75.88 -12.02
CA THR A 7 12.05 74.59 -12.57
C THR A 7 13.17 73.51 -12.54
N ALA A 8 13.47 72.79 -13.63
CA ALA A 8 14.43 71.67 -13.67
C ALA A 8 15.04 71.40 -15.07
N ALA A 9 16.08 70.53 -15.08
CA ALA A 9 16.65 69.80 -16.22
C ALA A 9 17.57 70.61 -17.19
N THR A 10 18.63 70.08 -17.81
CA THR A 10 19.11 68.68 -18.03
C THR A 10 20.66 68.61 -17.99
N GLY A 11 21.25 67.43 -17.76
CA GLY A 11 22.71 67.22 -17.86
C GLY A 11 23.14 65.80 -17.47
N ARG A 12 23.48 64.95 -18.45
CA ARG A 12 23.66 63.49 -18.29
C ARG A 12 25.15 63.12 -18.13
N PRO A 13 25.58 62.38 -17.09
CA PRO A 13 26.95 61.87 -16.98
C PRO A 13 27.19 60.67 -17.94
N PRO A 14 28.46 60.34 -18.25
CA PRO A 14 28.81 59.43 -19.34
C PRO A 14 28.43 57.96 -19.06
N ALA A 15 28.19 57.21 -20.14
CA ALA A 15 27.84 55.79 -20.06
C ALA A 15 29.05 54.93 -19.63
N PRO A 16 28.89 53.98 -18.69
CA PRO A 16 29.91 52.98 -18.42
C PRO A 16 29.98 52.00 -19.60
N ALA A 17 31.21 51.62 -19.96
CA ALA A 17 31.47 50.68 -21.05
C ALA A 17 30.80 49.31 -20.80
N GLY A 18 30.41 48.64 -21.90
CA GLY A 18 29.74 47.34 -21.86
C GLY A 18 30.63 46.24 -21.28
N GLY A 19 30.52 45.99 -19.97
CA GLY A 19 30.99 44.75 -19.36
C GLY A 19 30.16 43.59 -19.89
N GLY A 20 30.80 42.66 -20.59
CA GLY A 20 30.12 41.56 -21.27
C GLY A 20 29.26 40.72 -20.33
N ALA A 21 28.16 40.17 -20.88
CA ALA A 21 27.30 39.21 -20.19
C ALA A 21 28.07 37.90 -19.92
N GLY A 22 28.90 37.92 -18.88
CA GLY A 22 29.70 36.79 -18.43
C GLY A 22 28.79 35.61 -18.11
N SER A 23 28.93 34.54 -18.90
CA SER A 23 28.21 33.29 -18.71
C SER A 23 28.57 32.67 -17.35
N ALA A 24 27.79 32.98 -16.32
CA ALA A 24 27.95 32.40 -14.99
C ALA A 24 28.03 30.85 -15.12
N PRO A 25 29.17 30.24 -14.78
CA PRO A 25 29.53 28.94 -15.34
C PRO A 25 28.55 27.86 -14.88
N ALA A 26 28.26 26.89 -15.76
CA ALA A 26 27.37 25.78 -15.45
C ALA A 26 27.76 25.07 -14.14
N ALA A 27 29.05 25.04 -13.81
CA ALA A 27 29.60 24.55 -12.54
C ALA A 27 29.01 25.23 -11.29
N GLY A 28 28.73 26.55 -11.31
CA GLY A 28 28.13 27.26 -10.17
C GLY A 28 26.65 26.90 -9.96
N ARG A 29 25.92 26.69 -11.07
CA ARG A 29 24.53 26.20 -11.07
C ARG A 29 24.44 24.72 -10.70
N LEU A 30 25.43 23.91 -11.07
CA LEU A 30 25.56 22.52 -10.62
C LEU A 30 25.85 22.47 -9.12
N ARG A 31 26.83 23.24 -8.61
CA ARG A 31 27.16 23.32 -7.17
C ARG A 31 25.97 23.73 -6.30
N THR A 32 25.19 24.72 -6.72
CA THR A 32 23.97 25.14 -5.99
C THR A 32 22.86 24.09 -6.05
N ARG A 33 22.65 23.44 -7.20
CA ARG A 33 21.72 22.30 -7.30
C ARG A 33 22.15 21.11 -6.42
N THR A 34 23.44 20.75 -6.41
CA THR A 34 23.94 19.69 -5.51
C THR A 34 23.83 20.09 -4.04
N ALA A 35 24.10 21.35 -3.67
CA ALA A 35 23.92 21.82 -2.30
C ALA A 35 22.44 21.76 -1.86
N ALA A 36 21.50 22.08 -2.76
CA ALA A 36 20.07 21.92 -2.50
C ALA A 36 19.66 20.46 -2.30
N LEU A 37 20.25 19.51 -3.04
CA LEU A 37 20.02 18.07 -2.84
C LEU A 37 20.45 17.58 -1.45
N PHE A 38 21.45 18.19 -0.81
CA PHE A 38 21.91 17.81 0.54
C PHE A 38 21.35 18.70 1.67
N ALA A 39 20.48 19.66 1.36
CA ALA A 39 19.85 20.53 2.35
C ALA A 39 19.00 19.76 3.38
N PRO A 40 18.81 20.25 4.62
CA PRO A 40 17.94 19.60 5.61
C PRO A 40 16.50 19.34 5.14
N GLN A 41 16.05 20.11 4.13
CA GLN A 41 14.72 20.02 3.53
C GLN A 41 14.55 18.81 2.59
N SER A 42 15.64 18.24 2.05
CA SER A 42 15.60 17.07 1.17
C SER A 42 15.50 15.75 1.93
N VAL A 43 15.78 15.74 3.25
CA VAL A 43 15.84 14.53 4.08
C VAL A 43 14.59 13.64 3.95
N PRO A 44 13.33 14.15 4.02
CA PRO A 44 12.14 13.31 3.85
C PRO A 44 12.07 12.61 2.50
N TYR A 45 12.58 13.25 1.44
CA TYR A 45 12.59 12.71 0.08
C TYR A 45 13.70 11.67 -0.11
N TRP A 46 14.87 11.85 0.52
CA TRP A 46 15.92 10.82 0.55
C TRP A 46 15.52 9.62 1.40
N THR A 47 14.85 9.82 2.53
CA THR A 47 14.25 8.72 3.32
C THR A 47 13.26 7.93 2.48
N ALA A 48 12.35 8.61 1.78
CA ALA A 48 11.41 7.96 0.85
C ALA A 48 12.14 7.23 -0.29
N ALA A 49 13.12 7.85 -0.96
CA ALA A 49 13.86 7.22 -2.06
C ALA A 49 14.62 5.96 -1.61
N ALA A 50 15.24 5.98 -0.42
CA ALA A 50 15.89 4.80 0.15
C ALA A 50 14.88 3.69 0.48
N LEU A 51 13.74 4.03 1.08
CA LEU A 51 12.67 3.07 1.38
C LEU A 51 12.05 2.47 0.11
N PHE A 52 11.88 3.26 -0.95
CA PHE A 52 11.42 2.76 -2.25
C PHE A 52 12.35 1.68 -2.80
N VAL A 53 13.66 1.94 -2.81
CA VAL A 53 14.67 0.97 -3.27
C VAL A 53 14.63 -0.30 -2.41
N VAL A 54 14.52 -0.18 -1.09
CA VAL A 54 14.45 -1.32 -0.16
C VAL A 54 13.18 -2.15 -0.37
N PHE A 55 12.00 -1.52 -0.40
CA PHE A 55 10.73 -2.21 -0.60
C PHE A 55 10.65 -2.87 -1.98
N PHE A 56 11.04 -2.15 -3.03
CA PHE A 56 11.03 -2.70 -4.39
C PHE A 56 12.07 -3.81 -4.57
N ALA A 57 13.21 -3.75 -3.88
CA ALA A 57 14.16 -4.87 -3.85
C ALA A 57 13.54 -6.12 -3.22
N VAL A 58 12.81 -6.01 -2.10
CA VAL A 58 12.13 -7.16 -1.47
C VAL A 58 11.08 -7.75 -2.39
N SER A 59 10.10 -6.96 -2.84
CA SER A 59 9.02 -7.46 -3.70
C SER A 59 9.54 -7.93 -5.07
N GLY A 60 10.51 -7.23 -5.65
CA GLY A 60 11.12 -7.57 -6.95
C GLY A 60 11.99 -8.83 -6.90
N LEU A 61 12.77 -9.05 -5.83
CA LEU A 61 13.56 -10.29 -5.66
C LEU A 61 12.65 -11.49 -5.36
N ARG A 62 11.60 -11.32 -4.53
CA ARG A 62 10.55 -12.33 -4.33
C ARG A 62 9.85 -12.68 -5.66
N PHE A 63 9.42 -11.67 -6.41
CA PHE A 63 8.83 -11.85 -7.73
C PHE A 63 9.75 -12.63 -8.65
N ARG A 64 11.01 -12.22 -8.80
CA ARG A 64 12.02 -12.90 -9.65
C ARG A 64 12.30 -14.34 -9.20
N ALA A 65 12.18 -14.66 -7.91
CA ALA A 65 12.34 -16.01 -7.37
C ALA A 65 11.08 -16.89 -7.46
N MET A 66 9.96 -16.38 -7.99
CA MET A 66 8.63 -17.01 -7.93
C MET A 66 8.15 -17.31 -6.49
N ALA A 67 8.55 -16.47 -5.54
CA ALA A 67 8.23 -16.58 -4.12
C ALA A 67 7.14 -15.57 -3.66
N THR A 68 6.29 -15.13 -4.59
CA THR A 68 5.12 -14.27 -4.35
C THR A 68 3.91 -15.11 -3.98
N SER A 69 3.05 -14.62 -3.07
CA SER A 69 1.76 -15.27 -2.77
C SER A 69 0.81 -15.24 -3.95
N SER A 70 1.01 -14.28 -4.87
CA SER A 70 0.55 -14.20 -6.27
C SER A 70 -0.95 -14.32 -6.61
N TRP A 71 -1.79 -14.82 -5.71
CA TRP A 71 -3.25 -14.86 -5.83
C TRP A 71 -3.87 -13.46 -5.91
N ASP A 72 -3.79 -12.67 -4.84
CA ASP A 72 -4.31 -11.30 -4.79
C ASP A 72 -3.60 -10.39 -5.79
N LEU A 73 -2.28 -10.55 -5.94
CA LEU A 73 -1.49 -9.87 -6.96
C LEU A 73 -2.06 -10.12 -8.37
N GLY A 74 -2.47 -11.36 -8.68
CA GLY A 74 -3.10 -11.71 -9.95
C GLY A 74 -4.50 -11.13 -10.11
N ILE A 75 -5.31 -11.11 -9.04
CA ILE A 75 -6.66 -10.51 -9.03
C ILE A 75 -6.57 -9.00 -9.34
N PHE A 76 -5.69 -8.27 -8.63
CA PHE A 76 -5.49 -6.85 -8.87
C PHE A 76 -4.84 -6.58 -10.24
N GLU A 77 -3.95 -7.46 -10.71
CA GLU A 77 -3.35 -7.35 -12.04
C GLU A 77 -4.40 -7.47 -13.15
N GLN A 78 -5.32 -8.45 -13.05
CA GLN A 78 -6.42 -8.59 -13.99
C GLN A 78 -7.32 -7.35 -14.03
N ALA A 79 -7.64 -6.78 -12.86
CA ALA A 79 -8.43 -5.55 -12.77
C ALA A 79 -7.71 -4.31 -13.35
N VAL A 80 -6.43 -4.11 -13.02
CA VAL A 80 -5.63 -3.00 -13.57
C VAL A 80 -5.43 -3.15 -15.08
N ARG A 81 -5.21 -4.37 -15.57
CA ARG A 81 -5.14 -4.69 -17.01
C ARG A 81 -6.46 -4.38 -17.71
N ALA A 82 -7.60 -4.70 -17.11
CA ALA A 82 -8.90 -4.36 -17.67
C ALA A 82 -9.11 -2.83 -17.75
N TYR A 83 -8.78 -2.08 -16.68
CA TYR A 83 -8.79 -0.61 -16.73
C TYR A 83 -7.82 -0.05 -17.78
N ALA A 84 -6.63 -0.64 -17.94
CA ALA A 84 -5.68 -0.30 -19.00
C ALA A 84 -6.25 -0.48 -20.41
N HIS A 85 -7.26 -1.34 -20.60
CA HIS A 85 -7.96 -1.50 -21.87
C HIS A 85 -9.39 -0.89 -21.88
N LEU A 86 -9.70 0.00 -20.92
CA LEU A 86 -11.00 0.67 -20.78
C LEU A 86 -12.19 -0.30 -20.67
N ARG A 87 -11.97 -1.43 -19.98
CA ARG A 87 -12.98 -2.46 -19.71
C ARG A 87 -13.35 -2.47 -18.22
N ALA A 88 -14.51 -3.06 -17.90
CA ALA A 88 -14.88 -3.34 -16.51
C ALA A 88 -13.81 -4.24 -15.84
N PRO A 89 -13.50 -4.04 -14.55
CA PRO A 89 -12.42 -4.74 -13.85
C PRO A 89 -12.82 -6.19 -13.51
N VAL A 90 -12.85 -7.04 -14.52
CA VAL A 90 -13.12 -8.48 -14.37
C VAL A 90 -11.88 -9.19 -13.83
N ALA A 91 -12.05 -9.92 -12.74
CA ALA A 91 -11.06 -10.81 -12.16
C ALA A 91 -11.54 -12.26 -12.29
N ASP A 92 -11.22 -12.89 -13.42
CA ASP A 92 -11.53 -14.31 -13.72
C ASP A 92 -10.93 -15.29 -12.68
N LEU A 93 -9.93 -14.85 -11.90
CA LEU A 93 -9.42 -15.58 -10.74
C LEU A 93 -10.46 -15.72 -9.62
N LYS A 94 -11.35 -14.73 -9.40
CA LYS A 94 -12.49 -14.85 -8.47
C LYS A 94 -13.69 -15.56 -9.13
N GLY A 95 -13.39 -16.51 -10.01
CA GLY A 95 -14.31 -17.19 -10.91
C GLY A 95 -14.62 -16.38 -12.18
N PRO A 96 -14.88 -17.05 -13.32
CA PRO A 96 -15.10 -16.41 -14.61
C PRO A 96 -16.14 -15.29 -14.60
N GLY A 97 -15.76 -14.15 -15.16
CA GLY A 97 -16.64 -12.98 -15.34
C GLY A 97 -16.91 -12.16 -14.08
N THR A 98 -16.39 -12.53 -12.91
CA THR A 98 -16.59 -11.78 -11.66
C THR A 98 -16.02 -10.35 -11.76
N ASN A 99 -16.86 -9.34 -11.53
CA ASN A 99 -16.46 -7.93 -11.52
C ASN A 99 -15.93 -7.56 -10.12
N LEU A 100 -14.67 -7.10 -10.03
CA LEU A 100 -14.00 -6.82 -8.75
C LEU A 100 -14.72 -5.75 -7.93
N LEU A 101 -15.46 -4.82 -8.56
CA LEU A 101 -16.26 -3.81 -7.84
C LEU A 101 -17.45 -4.38 -7.07
N GLY A 102 -17.81 -5.64 -7.30
CA GLY A 102 -18.78 -6.40 -6.50
C GLY A 102 -18.15 -7.18 -5.33
N ASP A 103 -16.83 -7.09 -5.16
CA ASP A 103 -16.09 -7.76 -4.10
C ASP A 103 -15.36 -6.73 -3.22
N HIS A 104 -14.54 -5.89 -3.84
CA HIS A 104 -13.90 -4.74 -3.21
C HIS A 104 -14.03 -3.48 -4.07
N PHE A 105 -14.63 -2.43 -3.51
CA PHE A 105 -14.82 -1.16 -4.20
C PHE A 105 -13.52 -0.36 -4.22
N SER A 106 -12.71 -0.64 -5.24
CA SER A 106 -11.34 -0.15 -5.38
C SER A 106 -11.08 0.61 -6.71
N PRO A 107 -11.96 1.54 -7.16
CA PRO A 107 -11.79 2.25 -8.43
C PRO A 107 -10.49 3.07 -8.54
N VAL A 108 -9.79 3.37 -7.43
CA VAL A 108 -8.45 3.99 -7.44
C VAL A 108 -7.44 3.22 -8.29
N LEU A 109 -7.62 1.90 -8.46
CA LEU A 109 -6.73 1.04 -9.27
C LEU A 109 -6.63 1.51 -10.73
N ALA A 110 -7.64 2.21 -11.25
CA ALA A 110 -7.60 2.84 -12.56
C ALA A 110 -6.45 3.85 -12.73
N LEU A 111 -5.91 4.41 -11.65
CA LEU A 111 -4.71 5.29 -11.69
C LEU A 111 -3.43 4.55 -12.11
N LEU A 112 -3.38 3.21 -11.98
CA LEU A 112 -2.25 2.41 -12.47
C LEU A 112 -2.36 2.07 -13.96
N ALA A 113 -3.52 2.25 -14.58
CA ALA A 113 -3.77 1.89 -15.98
C ALA A 113 -2.76 2.50 -16.99
N PRO A 114 -2.34 3.79 -16.88
CA PRO A 114 -1.35 4.37 -17.79
C PRO A 114 0.04 3.75 -17.60
N LEU A 115 0.45 3.48 -16.35
CA LEU A 115 1.74 2.84 -16.05
C LEU A 115 1.76 1.39 -16.55
N TYR A 116 0.66 0.67 -16.35
CA TYR A 116 0.48 -0.69 -16.83
C TYR A 116 0.52 -0.78 -18.37
N ARG A 117 0.02 0.22 -19.12
CA ARG A 117 0.17 0.26 -20.59
C ARG A 117 1.62 0.33 -21.05
N ILE A 118 2.48 1.02 -20.30
CA ILE A 118 3.90 1.19 -20.64
C ILE A 118 4.70 -0.03 -20.18
N PHE A 119 4.38 -0.55 -18.99
CA PHE A 119 5.02 -1.70 -18.36
C PHE A 119 3.95 -2.72 -17.93
N PRO A 120 3.48 -3.60 -18.84
CA PRO A 120 2.45 -4.57 -18.50
C PRO A 120 2.98 -5.68 -17.57
N GLY A 121 2.16 -6.06 -16.60
CA GLY A 121 2.38 -7.20 -15.71
C GLY A 121 2.46 -6.86 -14.21
N ALA A 122 2.42 -7.91 -13.39
CA ALA A 122 2.35 -7.83 -11.93
C ALA A 122 3.51 -7.05 -11.25
N LEU A 123 4.71 -7.05 -11.84
CA LEU A 123 5.86 -6.30 -11.29
C LEU A 123 5.60 -4.78 -11.22
N THR A 124 4.79 -4.24 -12.13
CA THR A 124 4.41 -2.82 -12.15
C THR A 124 3.53 -2.45 -10.96
N LEU A 125 2.65 -3.35 -10.54
CA LEU A 125 1.85 -3.19 -9.33
C LEU A 125 2.76 -3.21 -8.09
N LEU A 126 3.67 -4.18 -7.98
CA LEU A 126 4.65 -4.25 -6.88
C LEU A 126 5.54 -2.99 -6.80
N CYS A 127 5.94 -2.44 -7.94
CA CYS A 127 6.66 -1.17 -8.04
C CYS A 127 5.80 0.00 -7.53
N ALA A 128 4.55 0.10 -7.98
CA ALA A 128 3.62 1.15 -7.55
C ALA A 128 3.34 1.11 -6.05
N GLN A 129 3.10 -0.07 -5.45
CA GLN A 129 2.94 -0.21 -4.00
C GLN A 129 4.20 0.21 -3.25
N SER A 130 5.38 -0.24 -3.69
CA SER A 130 6.67 0.14 -3.10
C SER A 130 6.85 1.67 -3.12
N PHE A 131 6.46 2.33 -4.23
CA PHE A 131 6.51 3.79 -4.35
C PHE A 131 5.51 4.49 -3.42
N LEU A 132 4.27 4.01 -3.32
CA LEU A 132 3.23 4.62 -2.48
C LEU A 132 3.54 4.52 -0.97
N PHE A 133 4.05 3.37 -0.51
CA PHE A 133 4.53 3.19 0.87
C PHE A 133 5.83 3.95 1.17
N ALA A 134 6.67 4.19 0.17
CA ALA A 134 7.81 5.08 0.31
C ALA A 134 7.40 6.55 0.38
N LEU A 135 6.45 6.97 -0.47
CA LEU A 135 5.92 8.32 -0.56
C LEU A 135 5.25 8.76 0.76
N SER A 136 4.56 7.85 1.46
CA SER A 136 3.98 8.13 2.78
C SER A 136 5.01 8.43 3.87
N ALA A 137 6.29 8.04 3.69
CA ALA A 137 7.36 8.42 4.61
C ALA A 137 7.73 9.91 4.49
N VAL A 138 7.42 10.59 3.38
CA VAL A 138 7.66 12.03 3.20
C VAL A 138 6.91 12.86 4.25
N PRO A 139 5.56 12.80 4.37
CA PRO A 139 4.84 13.59 5.38
C PRO A 139 5.21 13.19 6.82
N VAL A 140 5.43 11.90 7.10
CA VAL A 140 5.84 11.44 8.44
C VAL A 140 7.20 12.04 8.84
N THR A 141 8.23 11.84 8.01
CA THR A 141 9.59 12.35 8.27
C THR A 141 9.61 13.88 8.31
N ARG A 142 8.90 14.54 7.38
CA ARG A 142 8.81 16.02 7.31
C ARG A 142 8.16 16.61 8.57
N THR A 143 7.09 15.97 9.05
CA THR A 143 6.39 16.40 10.28
C THR A 143 7.27 16.15 11.51
N ALA A 144 7.90 14.97 11.60
CA ALA A 144 8.80 14.63 12.70
C ALA A 144 10.01 15.58 12.79
N ILE A 145 10.64 15.93 11.65
CA ILE A 145 11.74 16.92 11.61
C ILE A 145 11.25 18.30 12.07
N ARG A 146 10.06 18.74 11.65
CA ARG A 146 9.48 20.04 12.04
C ARG A 146 9.27 20.16 13.55
N PHE A 147 8.83 19.09 14.21
CA PHE A 147 8.51 19.12 15.65
C PHE A 147 9.66 18.69 16.58
N LEU A 148 10.63 17.90 16.10
CA LEU A 148 11.63 17.22 16.94
C LEU A 148 13.10 17.54 16.57
N GLY A 149 13.31 18.26 15.45
CA GLY A 149 14.62 18.52 14.86
C GLY A 149 15.10 17.39 13.93
N ARG A 150 16.14 17.66 13.12
CA ARG A 150 16.61 16.77 12.04
C ARG A 150 16.90 15.34 12.50
N GLY A 151 17.65 15.17 13.59
CA GLY A 151 18.08 13.85 14.07
C GLY A 151 16.92 12.96 14.54
N ARG A 152 16.14 13.43 15.52
CA ARG A 152 14.95 12.69 16.01
C ARG A 152 13.89 12.51 14.92
N GLY A 153 13.72 13.50 14.05
CA GLY A 153 12.79 13.43 12.93
C GLY A 153 13.17 12.39 11.89
N LEU A 154 14.46 12.27 11.56
CA LEU A 154 14.97 11.19 10.70
C LEU A 154 14.82 9.82 11.38
N ALA A 155 15.09 9.71 12.68
CA ALA A 155 14.92 8.45 13.42
C ALA A 155 13.46 7.95 13.36
N VAL A 156 12.48 8.84 13.59
CA VAL A 156 11.05 8.52 13.42
C VAL A 156 10.72 8.14 11.97
N GLY A 157 11.26 8.86 10.98
CA GLY A 157 11.03 8.59 9.56
C GLY A 157 11.55 7.24 9.09
N VAL A 158 12.75 6.85 9.53
CA VAL A 158 13.33 5.53 9.25
C VAL A 158 12.56 4.44 10.00
N ALA A 159 12.23 4.65 11.27
CA ALA A 159 11.46 3.69 12.06
C ALA A 159 10.04 3.47 11.51
N TYR A 160 9.42 4.49 10.93
CA TYR A 160 8.15 4.39 10.20
C TYR A 160 8.29 3.48 8.97
N GLY A 161 9.31 3.71 8.13
CA GLY A 161 9.58 2.86 6.97
C GLY A 161 9.91 1.41 7.33
N LEU A 162 10.65 1.20 8.42
CA LEU A 162 10.95 -0.12 8.97
C LEU A 162 9.82 -0.69 9.85
N SER A 163 8.65 -0.05 9.93
CA SER A 163 7.56 -0.56 10.76
C SER A 163 7.00 -1.87 10.21
N TRP A 164 6.70 -2.81 11.12
CA TRP A 164 6.28 -4.17 10.75
C TRP A 164 5.06 -4.20 9.84
N GLY A 165 4.12 -3.26 10.00
CA GLY A 165 2.92 -3.16 9.17
C GLY A 165 3.22 -2.82 7.70
N LEU A 166 4.26 -2.03 7.42
CA LEU A 166 4.71 -1.79 6.05
C LEU A 166 5.50 -2.98 5.52
N GLN A 167 6.42 -3.56 6.31
CA GLN A 167 7.22 -4.70 5.87
C GLN A 167 6.36 -5.91 5.50
N LYS A 168 5.32 -6.22 6.28
CA LYS A 168 4.39 -7.34 6.02
C LYS A 168 3.49 -7.08 4.81
N ALA A 169 3.06 -5.84 4.58
CA ALA A 169 2.34 -5.47 3.36
C ALA A 169 3.20 -5.57 2.09
N VAL A 170 4.50 -5.23 2.18
CA VAL A 170 5.48 -5.39 1.07
C VAL A 170 5.73 -6.87 0.74
N ASP A 171 5.69 -7.75 1.74
CA ASP A 171 5.93 -9.20 1.61
C ASP A 171 4.71 -9.97 1.09
N PHE A 172 3.49 -9.49 1.36
CA PHE A 172 2.22 -10.10 0.93
C PHE A 172 1.76 -9.68 -0.48
N ASP A 173 2.59 -8.99 -1.25
CA ASP A 173 2.28 -8.48 -2.59
C ASP A 173 1.23 -7.33 -2.61
N PHE A 174 0.83 -6.92 -3.82
CA PHE A 174 0.09 -5.67 -4.07
C PHE A 174 -1.33 -5.69 -3.52
N HIS A 175 -1.71 -4.59 -2.85
CA HIS A 175 -3.07 -4.30 -2.40
C HIS A 175 -3.45 -2.84 -2.67
N GLU A 176 -4.73 -2.59 -2.94
CA GLU A 176 -5.33 -1.26 -3.15
C GLU A 176 -5.08 -0.30 -1.97
N ILE A 177 -5.00 -0.82 -0.74
CA ILE A 177 -4.66 -0.06 0.47
C ILE A 177 -3.30 0.66 0.38
N ALA A 178 -2.43 0.29 -0.58
CA ALA A 178 -1.22 1.04 -0.90
C ALA A 178 -1.50 2.52 -1.20
N PHE A 179 -2.64 2.85 -1.81
CA PHE A 179 -3.06 4.23 -2.02
C PHE A 179 -3.49 4.93 -0.73
N ALA A 180 -4.08 4.21 0.22
CA ALA A 180 -4.57 4.79 1.48
C ALA A 180 -3.43 5.30 2.37
N VAL A 181 -2.32 4.57 2.45
CA VAL A 181 -1.20 4.90 3.34
C VAL A 181 -0.64 6.32 3.12
N PRO A 182 -0.28 6.78 1.89
CA PRO A 182 0.15 8.16 1.67
C PRO A 182 -0.98 9.17 1.82
N LEU A 183 -2.21 8.86 1.41
CA LEU A 183 -3.37 9.75 1.57
C LEU A 183 -3.60 10.09 3.06
N ILE A 184 -3.65 9.06 3.93
CA ILE A 184 -3.76 9.21 5.39
C ILE A 184 -2.58 10.02 5.93
N ALA A 185 -1.35 9.71 5.51
CA ALA A 185 -0.16 10.38 6.03
C ALA A 185 -0.10 11.88 5.67
N PHE A 186 -0.46 12.27 4.43
CA PHE A 186 -0.56 13.67 4.03
C PHE A 186 -1.77 14.39 4.66
N ALA A 187 -2.91 13.71 4.80
CA ALA A 187 -4.07 14.25 5.49
C ALA A 187 -3.74 14.59 6.95
N LEU A 188 -3.11 13.66 7.68
CA LEU A 188 -2.72 13.86 9.07
C LEU A 188 -1.60 14.90 9.26
N GLU A 189 -0.62 14.99 8.35
CA GLU A 189 0.31 16.14 8.36
C GLU A 189 -0.44 17.47 8.18
N ALA A 190 -1.44 17.52 7.29
CA ALA A 190 -2.24 18.72 7.09
C ALA A 190 -3.09 19.06 8.35
N VAL A 191 -3.65 18.06 9.03
CA VAL A 191 -4.31 18.23 10.35
C VAL A 191 -3.34 18.83 11.38
N LEU A 192 -2.14 18.26 11.50
CA LEU A 192 -1.12 18.74 12.45
C LEU A 192 -0.57 20.15 12.11
N ARG A 193 -0.78 20.61 10.87
CA ARG A 193 -0.46 21.97 10.41
C ARG A 193 -1.66 22.94 10.44
N GLY A 194 -2.84 22.52 10.90
CA GLY A 194 -4.05 23.33 10.89
C GLY A 194 -4.64 23.61 9.49
N ARG A 195 -4.23 22.85 8.48
CA ARG A 195 -4.60 23.07 7.06
C ARG A 195 -5.81 22.23 6.67
N TRP A 196 -6.98 22.59 7.20
CA TRP A 196 -8.20 21.78 7.10
C TRP A 196 -8.61 21.44 5.67
N THR A 197 -8.58 22.40 4.74
CA THR A 197 -8.89 22.14 3.32
C THR A 197 -7.96 21.10 2.72
N ALA A 198 -6.64 21.21 2.96
CA ALA A 198 -5.68 20.21 2.46
C ALA A 198 -5.89 18.84 3.11
N ALA A 199 -6.22 18.79 4.42
CA ALA A 199 -6.54 17.54 5.09
C ALA A 199 -7.77 16.85 4.48
N VAL A 200 -8.81 17.62 4.14
CA VAL A 200 -10.02 17.11 3.47
C VAL A 200 -9.72 16.67 2.04
N CYS A 201 -8.94 17.43 1.26
CA CYS A 201 -8.53 17.03 -0.10
C CYS A 201 -7.70 15.74 -0.12
N TRP A 202 -6.88 15.48 0.90
CA TRP A 202 -6.12 14.22 1.02
C TRP A 202 -6.95 13.06 1.59
N ALA A 203 -7.95 13.33 2.44
CA ALA A 203 -8.78 12.29 3.05
C ALA A 203 -9.99 11.87 2.20
N ALA A 204 -10.61 12.79 1.44
CA ALA A 204 -11.80 12.49 0.65
C ALA A 204 -11.59 11.36 -0.40
N PRO A 205 -10.45 11.25 -1.11
CA PRO A 205 -10.21 10.16 -2.06
C PRO A 205 -10.16 8.75 -1.44
N LEU A 206 -10.09 8.62 -0.10
CA LEU A 206 -10.09 7.31 0.57
C LEU A 206 -11.34 6.48 0.26
N VAL A 207 -12.49 7.12 -0.02
CA VAL A 207 -13.74 6.43 -0.42
C VAL A 207 -13.61 5.68 -1.76
N LEU A 208 -12.59 5.98 -2.56
CA LEU A 208 -12.31 5.34 -3.85
C LEU A 208 -11.22 4.25 -3.74
N VAL A 209 -10.61 4.10 -2.56
CA VAL A 209 -9.52 3.14 -2.34
C VAL A 209 -10.06 1.78 -1.95
N LYS A 210 -10.91 1.73 -0.92
CA LYS A 210 -11.56 0.52 -0.41
C LYS A 210 -12.85 0.92 0.32
N GLU A 211 -13.85 0.05 0.30
CA GLU A 211 -15.19 0.28 0.85
C GLU A 211 -15.23 0.73 2.32
N ASP A 212 -14.33 0.23 3.19
CA ASP A 212 -14.28 0.58 4.61
C ASP A 212 -13.56 1.92 4.89
N LEU A 213 -12.75 2.41 3.94
CA LEU A 213 -11.91 3.59 4.13
C LEU A 213 -12.71 4.91 4.08
N GLY A 214 -13.97 4.89 3.65
CA GLY A 214 -14.87 6.03 3.84
C GLY A 214 -15.14 6.34 5.31
N VAL A 215 -15.19 5.33 6.18
CA VAL A 215 -15.27 5.53 7.64
C VAL A 215 -13.96 6.12 8.19
N THR A 216 -12.82 5.78 7.58
CA THR A 216 -11.52 6.40 7.91
C THR A 216 -11.46 7.87 7.51
N ALA A 217 -12.01 8.23 6.33
CA ALA A 217 -12.18 9.63 5.93
C ALA A 217 -13.06 10.40 6.93
N ALA A 218 -14.19 9.80 7.35
CA ALA A 218 -15.06 10.39 8.36
C ALA A 218 -14.36 10.55 9.73
N ALA A 219 -13.53 9.59 10.16
CA ALA A 219 -12.73 9.70 11.37
C ALA A 219 -11.69 10.84 11.30
N ILE A 220 -11.11 11.12 10.12
CA ILE A 220 -10.25 12.29 9.90
C ILE A 220 -11.06 13.59 10.00
N GLY A 221 -12.30 13.61 9.46
CA GLY A 221 -13.23 14.74 9.62
C GLY A 221 -13.55 15.01 11.10
N ALA A 222 -13.91 13.97 11.86
CA ALA A 222 -14.15 14.07 13.29
C ALA A 222 -12.91 14.55 14.07
N LEU A 223 -11.71 14.06 13.72
CA LEU A 223 -10.44 14.54 14.27
C LEU A 223 -10.22 16.04 14.03
N ILE A 224 -10.55 16.56 12.84
CA ILE A 224 -10.48 18.00 12.56
C ILE A 224 -11.41 18.78 13.49
N LEU A 225 -12.65 18.32 13.71
CA LEU A 225 -13.60 18.97 14.62
C LEU A 225 -13.08 18.98 16.07
N VAL A 226 -12.58 17.85 16.56
CA VAL A 226 -11.95 17.74 17.90
C VAL A 226 -10.75 18.68 18.05
N ARG A 227 -9.95 18.86 16.99
CA ARG A 227 -8.78 19.75 16.97
C ARG A 227 -9.16 21.23 16.89
N ALA A 228 -10.13 21.57 16.06
CA ALA A 228 -10.59 22.94 15.86
C ALA A 228 -11.42 23.46 17.03
N ARG A 229 -12.07 22.57 17.80
CA ARG A 229 -13.02 22.89 18.90
C ARG A 229 -14.21 23.75 18.46
N GLN A 230 -14.51 23.73 17.16
CA GLN A 230 -15.62 24.43 16.54
C GLN A 230 -16.06 23.66 15.28
N ALA A 231 -17.29 23.90 14.82
CA ALA A 231 -17.77 23.33 13.57
C ALA A 231 -16.97 23.90 12.39
N VAL A 232 -16.20 23.05 11.72
CA VAL A 232 -15.54 23.37 10.44
C VAL A 232 -16.39 22.75 9.33
N PRO A 233 -17.08 23.53 8.48
CA PRO A 233 -18.04 22.99 7.50
C PRO A 233 -17.45 21.92 6.59
N LEU A 234 -16.21 22.10 6.12
CA LEU A 234 -15.49 21.11 5.32
C LEU A 234 -15.24 19.79 6.06
N ALA A 235 -15.05 19.83 7.38
CA ALA A 235 -14.84 18.63 8.20
C ALA A 235 -16.16 17.91 8.49
N VAL A 236 -17.25 18.65 8.74
CA VAL A 236 -18.60 18.08 8.82
C VAL A 236 -18.98 17.44 7.48
N GLY A 237 -18.72 18.12 6.37
CA GLY A 237 -18.91 17.59 5.02
C GLY A 237 -18.12 16.30 4.78
N LEU A 238 -16.86 16.21 5.23
CA LEU A 238 -16.06 14.98 5.15
C LEU A 238 -16.63 13.83 6.00
N VAL A 239 -17.16 14.12 7.20
CA VAL A 239 -17.84 13.10 8.03
C VAL A 239 -19.05 12.54 7.30
N VAL A 240 -19.95 13.43 6.83
CA VAL A 240 -21.18 13.03 6.13
C VAL A 240 -20.84 12.29 4.83
N PHE A 241 -19.90 12.81 4.03
CA PHE A 241 -19.47 12.20 2.78
C PHE A 241 -18.85 10.82 2.98
N GLY A 242 -17.93 10.66 3.95
CA GLY A 242 -17.28 9.38 4.21
C GLY A 242 -18.26 8.29 4.66
N LEU A 243 -19.20 8.63 5.55
CA LEU A 243 -20.24 7.71 6.01
C LEU A 243 -21.25 7.38 4.89
N ALA A 244 -21.73 8.39 4.16
CA ALA A 244 -22.67 8.19 3.05
C ALA A 244 -22.06 7.37 1.91
N ALA A 245 -20.81 7.66 1.53
CA ALA A 245 -20.10 6.90 0.50
C ALA A 245 -19.90 5.44 0.92
N THR A 246 -19.56 5.19 2.19
CA THR A 246 -19.48 3.81 2.73
C THR A 246 -20.84 3.10 2.63
N ALA A 247 -21.92 3.75 3.11
CA ALA A 247 -23.26 3.17 3.10
C ALA A 247 -23.77 2.86 1.68
N VAL A 248 -23.59 3.79 0.74
CA VAL A 248 -23.94 3.59 -0.69
C VAL A 248 -23.08 2.49 -1.32
N THR A 249 -21.79 2.43 -0.99
CA THR A 249 -20.88 1.40 -1.52
C THR A 249 -21.31 0.00 -1.08
N LEU A 250 -21.52 -0.20 0.22
CA LEU A 250 -21.88 -1.50 0.79
C LEU A 250 -23.33 -1.91 0.51
N GLY A 251 -24.26 -0.95 0.45
CA GLY A 251 -25.69 -1.21 0.30
C GLY A 251 -26.23 -1.16 -1.13
N VAL A 252 -25.49 -0.55 -2.08
CA VAL A 252 -25.96 -0.37 -3.47
C VAL A 252 -24.90 -0.80 -4.48
N ILE A 253 -23.68 -0.27 -4.40
CA ILE A 253 -22.68 -0.47 -5.46
C ILE A 253 -22.22 -1.94 -5.51
N ILE A 254 -21.73 -2.48 -4.39
CA ILE A 254 -21.23 -3.86 -4.33
C ILE A 254 -22.36 -4.87 -4.67
N PRO A 255 -23.54 -4.84 -4.01
CA PRO A 255 -24.68 -5.69 -4.38
C PRO A 255 -25.09 -5.60 -5.86
N GLY A 256 -24.99 -4.41 -6.46
CA GLY A 256 -25.30 -4.19 -7.87
C GLY A 256 -24.26 -4.79 -8.85
N PHE A 257 -23.04 -5.05 -8.40
CA PHE A 257 -21.98 -5.63 -9.23
C PHE A 257 -21.72 -7.13 -9.01
N ASN A 258 -22.08 -7.70 -7.85
CA ASN A 258 -21.95 -9.14 -7.60
C ASN A 258 -23.21 -9.96 -7.92
N GLY A 259 -24.39 -9.32 -8.00
CA GLY A 259 -25.65 -9.99 -8.25
C GLY A 259 -26.17 -10.86 -7.10
N SER A 260 -25.48 -10.91 -5.95
CA SER A 260 -25.95 -11.63 -4.74
C SER A 260 -26.96 -10.82 -3.93
N GLY A 261 -27.11 -9.52 -4.22
CA GLY A 261 -27.98 -8.61 -3.46
C GLY A 261 -27.46 -8.27 -2.06
N SER A 262 -26.25 -8.71 -1.72
CA SER A 262 -25.62 -8.49 -0.41
C SER A 262 -24.12 -8.22 -0.56
N TYR A 263 -23.43 -7.84 0.53
CA TYR A 263 -21.97 -7.74 0.55
C TYR A 263 -21.40 -8.94 1.30
N ASP A 264 -20.70 -9.83 0.59
CA ASP A 264 -20.37 -11.18 1.06
C ASP A 264 -19.55 -11.21 2.37
N TYR A 265 -18.78 -10.15 2.66
CA TYR A 265 -18.01 -10.00 3.90
C TYR A 265 -18.88 -9.72 5.14
N TRP A 266 -20.17 -9.38 5.01
CA TRP A 266 -21.09 -9.38 6.16
C TRP A 266 -21.14 -10.76 6.83
N ASN A 267 -20.98 -11.85 6.08
CA ASN A 267 -20.94 -13.22 6.63
C ASN A 267 -19.68 -13.50 7.47
N LYS A 268 -18.65 -12.64 7.39
CA LYS A 268 -17.47 -12.67 8.27
C LYS A 268 -17.61 -11.79 9.52
N ILE A 269 -18.71 -11.06 9.64
CA ILE A 269 -19.04 -10.10 10.72
C ILE A 269 -20.26 -10.58 11.51
N GLY A 270 -21.30 -11.04 10.83
CA GLY A 270 -22.42 -11.78 11.40
C GLY A 270 -22.09 -13.27 11.44
N GLY A 271 -21.88 -13.82 12.64
CA GLY A 271 -21.76 -15.25 12.82
C GLY A 271 -23.09 -15.95 12.51
N GLY A 272 -23.07 -16.96 11.63
CA GLY A 272 -24.23 -17.82 11.40
C GLY A 272 -24.63 -18.56 12.68
N ASP A 273 -25.89 -18.39 13.07
CA ASP A 273 -26.69 -19.17 14.06
C ASP A 273 -25.95 -19.72 15.29
N GLY A 274 -25.03 -18.94 15.86
CA GLY A 274 -24.23 -19.33 17.01
C GLY A 274 -23.83 -18.15 17.91
N PRO A 275 -23.48 -18.40 19.18
CA PRO A 275 -23.12 -17.35 20.12
C PRO A 275 -21.91 -16.56 19.60
N THR A 276 -22.08 -15.23 19.49
CA THR A 276 -21.15 -14.32 18.80
C THR A 276 -19.70 -14.54 19.23
N ARG A 277 -18.88 -15.15 18.36
CA ARG A 277 -17.45 -15.42 18.60
C ARG A 277 -16.60 -14.15 18.45
N ARG A 278 -16.86 -13.15 19.30
CA ARG A 278 -16.00 -11.97 19.44
C ARG A 278 -14.55 -12.43 19.63
N ILE A 279 -13.60 -11.65 19.13
CA ILE A 279 -12.18 -12.00 19.22
C ILE A 279 -11.78 -12.23 20.69
N PRO A 280 -10.87 -13.17 20.99
CA PRO A 280 -10.37 -13.32 22.35
C PRO A 280 -9.77 -11.99 22.84
N PHE A 281 -10.14 -11.58 24.06
CA PHE A 281 -9.72 -10.29 24.62
C PHE A 281 -8.19 -10.16 24.70
N ASP A 282 -7.50 -11.26 25.00
CA ASP A 282 -6.04 -11.28 25.01
C ASP A 282 -5.45 -11.07 23.61
N THR A 283 -6.09 -11.60 22.55
CA THR A 283 -5.71 -11.35 21.15
C THR A 283 -5.91 -9.88 20.79
N ALA A 284 -7.03 -9.26 21.21
CA ALA A 284 -7.26 -7.83 21.04
C ALA A 284 -6.14 -6.98 21.68
N VAL A 285 -5.84 -7.27 22.95
CA VAL A 285 -4.79 -6.58 23.71
C VAL A 285 -3.40 -6.81 23.11
N ARG A 286 -3.04 -8.05 22.73
CA ARG A 286 -1.78 -8.38 22.05
C ARG A 286 -1.63 -7.59 20.75
N THR A 287 -2.70 -7.51 19.95
CA THR A 287 -2.71 -6.77 18.68
C THR A 287 -2.50 -5.26 18.91
N LEU A 288 -3.20 -4.67 19.88
CA LEU A 288 -3.01 -3.26 20.26
C LEU A 288 -1.58 -2.98 20.77
N LEU A 289 -1.03 -3.86 21.60
CA LEU A 289 0.34 -3.74 22.10
C LEU A 289 1.37 -3.87 20.96
N TRP A 290 1.20 -4.81 20.03
CA TRP A 290 2.03 -4.93 18.83
C TRP A 290 1.95 -3.71 17.90
N ILE A 291 0.78 -3.08 17.80
CA ILE A 291 0.59 -1.86 17.01
C ILE A 291 1.25 -0.65 17.68
N LEU A 292 1.15 -0.50 19.01
CA LEU A 292 1.50 0.73 19.71
C LEU A 292 2.87 0.72 20.43
N LEU A 293 3.36 -0.43 20.90
CA LEU A 293 4.59 -0.52 21.69
C LEU A 293 5.86 -0.34 20.85
N PRO A 294 6.14 -1.15 19.81
CA PRO A 294 7.36 -0.98 19.01
C PRO A 294 7.37 0.29 18.15
N THR A 295 6.21 0.86 17.85
CA THR A 295 6.04 2.04 16.98
C THR A 295 6.01 3.37 17.72
N SER A 296 5.59 3.38 18.99
CA SER A 296 5.38 4.61 19.76
C SER A 296 5.73 4.54 21.25
N GLY A 297 6.15 3.37 21.74
CA GLY A 297 6.42 3.15 23.16
C GLY A 297 5.20 3.39 24.07
N MET A 298 3.97 3.27 23.55
CA MET A 298 2.70 3.73 24.15
C MET A 298 2.42 5.25 24.08
N LEU A 299 3.36 6.12 23.67
CA LEU A 299 3.15 7.58 23.75
C LEU A 299 2.07 8.10 22.79
N ALA A 300 1.80 7.39 21.70
CA ALA A 300 0.72 7.74 20.76
C ALA A 300 -0.66 7.84 21.45
N LEU A 301 -0.89 7.14 22.57
CA LEU A 301 -2.12 7.21 23.38
C LEU A 301 -2.42 8.61 23.92
N ARG A 302 -1.46 9.54 23.94
CA ARG A 302 -1.66 10.94 24.35
C ARG A 302 -2.09 11.87 23.21
N SER A 303 -2.31 11.32 22.00
CA SER A 303 -2.76 12.07 20.83
C SER A 303 -4.15 11.63 20.38
N PRO A 304 -5.08 12.57 20.10
CA PRO A 304 -6.37 12.23 19.49
C PRO A 304 -6.23 11.74 18.03
N LEU A 305 -5.03 11.74 17.42
CA LEU A 305 -4.84 11.14 16.09
C LEU A 305 -5.23 9.65 16.05
N LEU A 306 -5.11 8.93 17.17
CA LEU A 306 -5.52 7.53 17.26
C LEU A 306 -7.03 7.30 17.03
N LEU A 307 -7.87 8.33 17.08
CA LEU A 307 -9.28 8.22 16.66
C LEU A 307 -9.39 7.68 15.21
N VAL A 308 -8.40 7.98 14.35
CA VAL A 308 -8.35 7.52 12.95
C VAL A 308 -7.96 6.04 12.83
N THR A 309 -7.44 5.40 13.89
CA THR A 309 -7.25 3.94 13.91
C THR A 309 -8.53 3.16 14.25
N LEU A 310 -9.54 3.81 14.83
CA LEU A 310 -10.74 3.15 15.35
C LEU A 310 -11.57 2.43 14.26
N PRO A 311 -11.75 2.94 13.02
CA PRO A 311 -12.52 2.23 12.00
C PRO A 311 -11.90 0.87 11.65
N THR A 312 -10.60 0.85 11.33
CA THR A 312 -9.87 -0.38 10.98
C THR A 312 -9.75 -1.33 12.16
N LEU A 313 -9.51 -0.84 13.38
CA LEU A 313 -9.49 -1.70 14.58
C LEU A 313 -10.89 -2.24 14.90
N GLY A 314 -11.93 -1.45 14.69
CA GLY A 314 -13.32 -1.81 14.95
C GLY A 314 -13.75 -3.02 14.14
N TRP A 315 -13.64 -2.98 12.81
CA TRP A 315 -14.03 -4.13 11.98
C TRP A 315 -13.13 -5.34 12.23
N ARG A 316 -11.81 -5.15 12.46
CA ARG A 316 -10.88 -6.23 12.83
C ARG A 316 -11.33 -6.94 14.11
N PHE A 317 -11.82 -6.22 15.12
CA PHE A 317 -12.21 -6.79 16.42
C PHE A 317 -13.66 -7.27 16.50
N ILE A 318 -14.49 -6.95 15.49
CA ILE A 318 -15.84 -7.50 15.35
C ILE A 318 -15.83 -8.79 14.53
N SER A 319 -15.02 -8.86 13.48
CA SER A 319 -14.99 -10.01 12.56
C SER A 319 -14.43 -11.29 13.19
N HIS A 320 -14.91 -12.44 12.70
CA HIS A 320 -14.58 -13.79 13.14
C HIS A 320 -13.38 -14.46 12.40
N GLU A 321 -12.76 -13.74 11.47
CA GLU A 321 -11.69 -14.24 10.58
C GLU A 321 -10.28 -14.06 11.22
N PRO A 322 -9.54 -15.15 11.54
CA PRO A 322 -8.24 -15.05 12.24
C PRO A 322 -7.17 -14.24 11.49
N HIS A 323 -7.23 -14.25 10.15
CA HIS A 323 -6.32 -13.47 9.29
C HIS A 323 -6.39 -11.96 9.55
N TYR A 324 -7.51 -11.46 10.11
CA TYR A 324 -7.69 -10.04 10.39
C TYR A 324 -7.08 -9.61 11.73
N TRP A 325 -6.72 -10.51 12.64
CA TRP A 325 -6.22 -10.12 13.98
C TRP A 325 -4.71 -10.17 14.08
N GLY A 326 -4.07 -11.01 13.26
CA GLY A 326 -2.63 -11.24 13.29
C GLY A 326 -1.74 -10.02 13.00
N VAL A 327 -0.44 -10.26 13.16
CA VAL A 327 0.65 -9.35 12.73
C VAL A 327 1.12 -9.62 11.29
N ASP A 328 0.48 -10.57 10.62
CA ASP A 328 0.72 -10.91 9.22
C ASP A 328 -0.21 -10.12 8.29
N TRP A 329 0.00 -10.27 6.99
CA TRP A 329 -0.77 -9.60 5.92
C TRP A 329 -0.65 -8.06 5.94
N HIS A 330 -1.48 -7.39 5.16
CA HIS A 330 -1.35 -5.95 4.87
C HIS A 330 -2.13 -5.02 5.83
N TYR A 331 -3.07 -5.56 6.62
CA TYR A 331 -4.10 -4.77 7.34
C TYR A 331 -3.57 -3.68 8.28
N SER A 332 -2.35 -3.83 8.79
CA SER A 332 -1.74 -2.87 9.71
C SER A 332 -1.03 -1.71 9.01
N ALA A 333 -0.82 -1.75 7.69
CA ALA A 333 -0.10 -0.71 6.95
C ALA A 333 -0.79 0.67 7.03
N VAL A 334 -2.13 0.71 6.95
CA VAL A 334 -2.94 1.94 7.08
C VAL A 334 -2.90 2.55 8.48
N LEU A 335 -2.60 1.74 9.51
CA LEU A 335 -2.47 2.18 10.90
C LEU A 335 -1.12 2.85 11.18
N MET A 336 -0.05 2.41 10.51
CA MET A 336 1.31 2.93 10.73
C MET A 336 1.41 4.46 10.60
N PRO A 337 0.93 5.13 9.53
CA PRO A 337 1.05 6.59 9.44
C PRO A 337 0.28 7.31 10.56
N VAL A 338 -0.84 6.74 11.03
CA VAL A 338 -1.62 7.29 12.14
C VAL A 338 -0.84 7.22 13.45
N VAL A 339 -0.30 6.04 13.79
CA VAL A 339 0.41 5.81 15.06
C VAL A 339 1.73 6.60 15.14
N PHE A 340 2.49 6.65 14.04
CA PHE A 340 3.74 7.43 14.00
C PHE A 340 3.49 8.95 14.04
N LEU A 341 2.43 9.46 13.40
CA LEU A 341 2.07 10.88 13.53
C LEU A 341 1.44 11.21 14.89
N ALA A 342 0.73 10.28 15.53
CA ALA A 342 0.27 10.39 16.91
C ALA A 342 1.43 10.47 17.91
N LEU A 343 2.50 9.68 17.72
CA LEU A 343 3.76 9.80 18.45
C LEU A 343 4.37 11.21 18.30
N VAL A 344 4.51 11.69 17.06
CA VAL A 344 5.09 13.02 16.77
C VAL A 344 4.27 14.16 17.39
N ASP A 345 2.94 14.04 17.41
CA ASP A 345 2.05 15.03 18.02
C ASP A 345 2.07 15.04 19.56
N ALA A 346 2.33 13.89 20.18
CA ALA A 346 2.44 13.75 21.63
C ALA A 346 3.81 14.18 22.18
N LEU A 347 4.89 14.00 21.40
CA LEU A 347 6.26 14.24 21.84
C LEU A 347 6.54 15.68 22.33
N PRO A 348 6.22 16.78 21.60
CA PRO A 348 6.54 18.14 22.03
C PRO A 348 5.99 18.51 23.41
N ARG A 349 4.72 18.14 23.69
CA ARG A 349 4.08 18.34 25.00
C ARG A 349 4.71 17.51 26.12
N THR A 350 5.31 16.37 25.77
CA THR A 350 5.93 15.44 26.72
C THR A 350 7.38 15.82 27.02
N LEU A 351 8.10 16.39 26.04
CA LEU A 351 9.47 16.91 26.18
C LEU A 351 9.57 18.11 27.13
N VAL A 352 8.50 18.91 27.26
CA VAL A 352 8.44 20.04 28.22
C VAL A 352 7.83 19.67 29.57
N SER A 353 7.66 18.37 29.88
CA SER A 353 7.09 17.95 31.16
C SER A 353 7.95 18.36 32.35
N ALA A 354 7.30 18.82 33.42
CA ALA A 354 7.94 19.12 34.70
C ALA A 354 8.50 17.86 35.39
N ARG A 355 8.00 16.65 35.05
CA ARG A 355 8.48 15.37 35.60
C ARG A 355 9.76 14.93 34.85
N PRO A 356 10.95 14.88 35.49
CA PRO A 356 12.21 14.62 34.79
C PRO A 356 12.25 13.28 34.04
N TRP A 357 11.66 12.23 34.62
CA TRP A 357 11.58 10.91 34.00
C TRP A 357 10.71 10.88 32.74
N VAL A 358 9.59 11.62 32.71
CA VAL A 358 8.70 11.76 31.55
C VAL A 358 9.43 12.46 30.40
N ARG A 359 10.16 13.55 30.74
CA ARG A 359 10.99 14.28 29.79
C ARG A 359 12.12 13.41 29.23
N SER A 360 12.82 12.67 30.09
CA SER A 360 13.89 11.75 29.68
C SER A 360 13.36 10.66 28.74
N TYR A 361 12.27 10.00 29.11
CA TYR A 361 11.59 9.03 28.26
C TYR A 361 11.26 9.63 26.88
N ALA A 362 10.60 10.78 26.80
CA ALA A 362 10.27 11.42 25.52
C ALA A 362 11.50 11.86 24.71
N HIS A 363 12.59 12.23 25.39
CA HIS A 363 13.85 12.62 24.76
C HIS A 363 14.52 11.46 24.02
N HIS A 364 14.50 10.27 24.61
CA HIS A 364 15.11 9.05 24.07
C HIS A 364 14.17 8.22 23.20
N LEU A 365 12.85 8.40 23.31
CA LEU A 365 11.84 7.59 22.63
C LEU A 365 11.99 7.51 21.10
N PRO A 366 12.31 8.58 20.33
CA PRO A 366 12.57 8.47 18.90
C PRO A 366 13.70 7.49 18.55
N THR A 367 14.77 7.46 19.37
CA THR A 367 15.88 6.52 19.21
C THR A 367 15.49 5.12 19.64
N ALA A 368 14.70 4.97 20.71
CA ALA A 368 14.20 3.67 21.17
C ALA A 368 13.23 3.02 20.16
N VAL A 369 12.35 3.80 19.53
CA VAL A 369 11.45 3.34 18.46
C VAL A 369 12.25 2.95 17.21
N LEU A 370 13.31 3.69 16.86
CA LEU A 370 14.23 3.27 15.79
C LEU A 370 14.97 1.98 16.13
N ALA A 371 15.48 1.84 17.36
CA ALA A 371 16.15 0.62 17.81
C ALA A 371 15.20 -0.59 17.82
N ALA A 372 13.96 -0.41 18.26
CA ALA A 372 12.92 -1.45 18.20
C ALA A 372 12.57 -1.83 16.75
N ALA A 373 12.44 -0.85 15.84
CA ALA A 373 12.19 -1.12 14.43
C ALA A 373 13.36 -1.87 13.77
N LEU A 374 14.61 -1.50 14.06
CA LEU A 374 15.81 -2.21 13.59
C LEU A 374 15.90 -3.64 14.17
N ALA A 375 15.64 -3.80 15.47
CA ALA A 375 15.67 -5.11 16.12
C ALA A 375 14.57 -6.05 15.62
N LEU A 376 13.36 -5.54 15.37
CA LEU A 376 12.29 -6.32 14.72
C LEU A 376 12.59 -6.59 13.24
N THR A 377 13.32 -5.71 12.56
CA THR A 377 13.65 -5.90 11.13
C THR A 377 14.43 -7.19 10.88
N THR A 378 15.19 -7.71 11.86
CA THR A 378 15.93 -8.98 11.72
C THR A 378 15.05 -10.23 11.70
N THR A 379 13.77 -10.14 12.11
CA THR A 379 12.77 -11.22 12.04
C THR A 379 11.64 -10.93 11.06
N LEU A 380 11.75 -9.84 10.30
CA LEU A 380 10.77 -9.36 9.34
C LEU A 380 11.29 -9.46 7.90
N PRO A 381 10.41 -9.30 6.88
CA PRO A 381 10.75 -9.50 5.47
C PRO A 381 12.01 -8.80 4.95
N LEU A 382 12.39 -7.63 5.48
CA LEU A 382 13.60 -6.93 5.03
C LEU A 382 14.91 -7.63 5.48
N ALA A 383 14.88 -8.51 6.50
CA ALA A 383 16.03 -9.33 6.90
C ALA A 383 16.62 -10.13 5.72
N ARG A 384 15.75 -10.57 4.79
CA ARG A 384 16.15 -11.35 3.61
C ARG A 384 17.17 -10.62 2.72
N LEU A 385 17.20 -9.28 2.74
CA LEU A 385 18.19 -8.48 2.01
C LEU A 385 19.62 -8.63 2.58
N THR A 386 19.78 -9.20 3.78
CA THR A 386 21.10 -9.56 4.33
C THR A 386 21.57 -10.94 3.88
N GLU A 387 20.71 -11.74 3.23
CA GLU A 387 20.99 -13.11 2.82
C GLU A 387 21.44 -13.20 1.36
N ALA A 388 22.65 -13.71 1.12
CA ALA A 388 23.18 -13.95 -0.23
C ALA A 388 22.33 -14.92 -1.09
N ALA A 389 21.45 -15.71 -0.47
CA ALA A 389 20.48 -16.55 -1.16
C ALA A 389 19.43 -15.72 -1.92
N THR A 390 18.96 -14.59 -1.36
CA THR A 390 17.87 -13.77 -1.91
C THR A 390 18.25 -13.10 -3.25
N TYR A 391 19.54 -12.86 -3.46
CA TYR A 391 20.09 -12.32 -4.70
C TYR A 391 20.31 -13.37 -5.80
N ARG A 392 20.19 -14.67 -5.51
CA ARG A 392 20.26 -15.75 -6.49
C ARG A 392 18.86 -16.17 -6.93
N LYS A 393 18.66 -16.36 -8.24
CA LYS A 393 17.40 -16.92 -8.76
C LYS A 393 17.46 -18.45 -8.65
N PRO A 394 16.48 -19.12 -8.03
CA PRO A 394 16.48 -20.58 -7.97
C PRO A 394 16.48 -21.22 -9.37
N PRO A 395 17.22 -22.32 -9.59
CA PRO A 395 17.15 -23.08 -10.85
C PRO A 395 15.72 -23.57 -11.13
N ALA A 396 15.00 -24.02 -10.09
CA ALA A 396 13.59 -24.43 -10.18
C ALA A 396 12.68 -23.33 -10.74
N ALA A 397 12.75 -22.10 -10.21
CA ALA A 397 11.98 -20.97 -10.72
C ALA A 397 12.34 -20.62 -12.19
N THR A 398 13.60 -20.80 -12.59
CA THR A 398 14.03 -20.59 -13.98
C THR A 398 13.52 -21.69 -14.91
N ALA A 399 13.44 -22.93 -14.43
CA ALA A 399 12.89 -24.06 -15.17
C ALA A 399 11.36 -23.96 -15.31
N ALA A 400 10.67 -23.59 -14.23
CA ALA A 400 9.23 -23.33 -14.20
C ALA A 400 8.84 -22.21 -15.17
N GLU A 401 9.53 -21.07 -15.17
CA GLU A 401 9.29 -19.99 -16.15
C GLU A 401 9.44 -20.48 -17.60
N ARG A 402 10.54 -21.17 -17.94
CA ARG A 402 10.74 -21.70 -19.31
C ARG A 402 9.64 -22.66 -19.74
N LEU A 403 9.07 -23.43 -18.81
CA LEU A 403 7.93 -24.31 -19.08
C LEU A 403 6.64 -23.49 -19.27
N LEU A 404 6.39 -22.51 -18.41
CA LEU A 404 5.24 -21.60 -18.52
C LEU A 404 5.29 -20.78 -19.81
N ASP A 405 6.46 -20.34 -20.28
CA ASP A 405 6.67 -19.59 -21.52
C ASP A 405 6.24 -20.38 -22.78
N ARG A 406 6.15 -21.72 -22.71
CA ARG A 406 5.60 -22.55 -23.79
C ARG A 406 4.09 -22.39 -23.98
N ILE A 407 3.37 -21.86 -22.97
CA ILE A 407 1.94 -21.52 -23.10
C ILE A 407 1.82 -20.28 -24.00
N PRO A 408 1.04 -20.29 -25.10
CA PRO A 408 0.87 -19.14 -25.97
C PRO A 408 0.23 -17.92 -25.29
N ASN A 409 0.59 -16.72 -25.76
CA ASN A 409 -0.10 -15.49 -25.36
C ASN A 409 -1.57 -15.54 -25.80
N GLY A 410 -2.47 -15.02 -24.97
CA GLY A 410 -3.92 -15.03 -25.20
C GLY A 410 -4.63 -16.35 -24.89
N ALA A 411 -3.90 -17.42 -24.58
CA ALA A 411 -4.49 -18.71 -24.19
C ALA A 411 -5.34 -18.59 -22.91
N THR A 412 -6.32 -19.48 -22.77
CA THR A 412 -7.01 -19.70 -21.50
C THR A 412 -6.23 -20.69 -20.64
N VAL A 413 -5.98 -20.33 -19.38
CA VAL A 413 -5.20 -21.15 -18.44
C VAL A 413 -5.93 -21.23 -17.11
N GLU A 414 -6.07 -22.44 -16.57
CA GLU A 414 -6.41 -22.61 -15.16
C GLU A 414 -5.12 -22.80 -14.37
N ALA A 415 -4.94 -22.03 -13.30
CA ALA A 415 -3.71 -22.02 -12.54
C ALA A 415 -3.92 -21.91 -11.02
N ASP A 416 -2.95 -22.40 -10.27
CA ASP A 416 -2.80 -22.15 -8.84
C ASP A 416 -1.77 -21.04 -8.57
N ILE A 417 -1.42 -20.85 -7.29
CA ILE A 417 -0.65 -19.70 -6.77
C ILE A 417 0.57 -19.36 -7.64
N ARG A 418 1.57 -20.23 -7.70
CA ARG A 418 2.89 -19.87 -8.24
C ARG A 418 2.87 -19.45 -9.72
N PRO A 419 2.18 -20.15 -10.65
CA PRO A 419 2.10 -19.75 -12.06
C PRO A 419 1.35 -18.44 -12.33
N ILE A 420 0.37 -18.05 -11.50
CA ILE A 420 -0.51 -16.89 -11.74
C ILE A 420 0.28 -15.61 -12.07
N SER A 421 1.35 -15.33 -11.30
CA SER A 421 2.17 -14.12 -11.47
C SER A 421 2.91 -14.00 -12.81
N ARG A 422 3.03 -15.10 -13.56
CA ARG A 422 3.68 -15.17 -14.89
C ARG A 422 2.69 -15.21 -16.04
N LEU A 423 1.45 -15.58 -15.75
CA LEU A 423 0.43 -15.84 -16.76
C LEU A 423 -0.59 -14.70 -16.87
N THR A 424 -0.98 -14.07 -15.76
CA THR A 424 -2.06 -13.06 -15.74
C THR A 424 -1.85 -11.90 -16.71
N GLY A 425 -0.62 -11.39 -16.86
CA GLY A 425 -0.33 -10.31 -17.81
C GLY A 425 -0.40 -10.67 -19.29
N ARG A 426 -0.41 -11.96 -19.66
CA ARG A 426 -0.33 -12.42 -21.06
C ARG A 426 -1.38 -13.47 -21.47
N ALA A 427 -2.14 -14.02 -20.52
CA ALA A 427 -3.15 -15.05 -20.72
C ALA A 427 -4.48 -14.65 -20.03
N ARG A 428 -5.55 -15.41 -20.31
CA ARG A 428 -6.79 -15.36 -19.52
C ARG A 428 -6.70 -16.45 -18.46
N VAL A 429 -6.53 -16.06 -17.20
CA VAL A 429 -6.20 -16.99 -16.10
C VAL A 429 -7.40 -17.15 -15.17
N PHE A 430 -7.78 -18.41 -14.93
CA PHE A 430 -8.80 -18.83 -13.97
C PHE A 430 -8.14 -19.51 -12.77
N TRP A 431 -8.84 -19.53 -11.63
CA TRP A 431 -8.40 -20.29 -10.46
C TRP A 431 -8.59 -21.78 -10.63
N ILE A 432 -7.67 -22.57 -10.08
CA ILE A 432 -7.82 -24.02 -9.97
C ILE A 432 -9.10 -24.40 -9.20
N GLY A 433 -10.00 -25.11 -9.86
CA GLY A 433 -11.23 -25.61 -9.27
C GLY A 433 -12.44 -24.65 -9.32
N ASP A 434 -12.29 -23.38 -9.75
CA ASP A 434 -13.42 -22.49 -10.05
C ASP A 434 -13.34 -21.90 -11.47
N THR A 435 -13.48 -22.77 -12.47
CA THR A 435 -13.61 -22.39 -13.88
C THR A 435 -15.06 -22.27 -14.35
N ARG A 436 -16.04 -22.49 -13.47
CA ARG A 436 -17.50 -22.50 -13.77
C ARG A 436 -17.86 -23.27 -15.05
N GLY A 437 -17.20 -24.40 -15.29
CA GLY A 437 -17.42 -25.28 -16.45
C GLY A 437 -16.66 -24.90 -17.73
N ILE A 438 -15.81 -23.86 -17.70
CA ILE A 438 -14.88 -23.56 -18.79
C ILE A 438 -13.73 -24.56 -18.73
N ALA A 439 -13.58 -25.37 -19.79
CA ALA A 439 -12.37 -26.16 -20.01
C ALA A 439 -11.27 -25.27 -20.62
N PRO A 440 -10.21 -24.88 -19.89
CA PRO A 440 -9.13 -24.03 -20.41
C PRO A 440 -8.33 -24.74 -21.52
N ASP A 441 -7.48 -23.98 -22.22
CA ASP A 441 -6.54 -24.53 -23.20
C ASP A 441 -5.34 -25.20 -22.52
N TYR A 442 -4.94 -24.68 -21.34
CA TYR A 442 -3.86 -25.20 -20.51
C TYR A 442 -4.24 -25.26 -19.03
N ILE A 443 -3.58 -26.14 -18.28
CA ILE A 443 -3.63 -26.17 -16.81
C ILE A 443 -2.18 -26.08 -16.33
N ALA A 444 -1.88 -25.14 -15.44
CA ALA A 444 -0.53 -24.91 -14.92
C ALA A 444 -0.55 -24.90 -13.39
N VAL A 445 0.09 -25.88 -12.75
CA VAL A 445 -0.01 -26.08 -11.30
C VAL A 445 1.33 -26.30 -10.62
N GLU A 446 1.47 -25.79 -9.40
CA GLU A 446 2.53 -26.10 -8.46
C GLU A 446 2.41 -27.56 -7.97
N GLN A 447 3.54 -28.26 -7.88
CA GLN A 447 3.63 -29.58 -7.28
C GLN A 447 4.04 -29.41 -5.82
N HIS A 448 3.16 -29.82 -4.90
CA HIS A 448 3.48 -29.98 -3.49
C HIS A 448 3.69 -31.46 -3.16
N ASP A 449 4.54 -31.75 -2.17
CA ASP A 449 4.68 -33.05 -1.50
C ASP A 449 4.80 -34.28 -2.42
N ASP A 450 5.87 -34.32 -3.23
CA ASP A 450 6.21 -35.41 -4.17
C ASP A 450 5.09 -35.83 -5.15
N ARG A 451 4.09 -34.95 -5.36
CA ARG A 451 3.03 -35.18 -6.36
C ARG A 451 3.62 -35.39 -7.75
N LYS A 452 3.03 -36.35 -8.46
CA LYS A 452 3.45 -36.71 -9.82
C LYS A 452 2.56 -36.05 -10.88
N ALA A 453 3.11 -35.85 -12.07
CA ALA A 453 2.40 -35.26 -13.20
C ALA A 453 1.14 -36.04 -13.60
N GLU A 454 1.12 -37.36 -13.41
CA GLU A 454 -0.03 -38.22 -13.66
C GLU A 454 -1.19 -37.92 -12.70
N GLN A 455 -0.92 -37.65 -11.43
CA GLN A 455 -1.96 -37.27 -10.45
C GLN A 455 -2.58 -35.92 -10.82
N THR A 456 -1.75 -34.97 -11.26
CA THR A 456 -2.20 -33.68 -11.80
C THR A 456 -3.10 -33.85 -13.03
N LEU A 457 -2.77 -34.80 -13.92
CA LEU A 457 -3.59 -35.14 -15.08
C LEU A 457 -4.92 -35.80 -14.68
N ASP A 458 -4.94 -36.68 -13.69
CA ASP A 458 -6.16 -37.31 -13.18
C ASP A 458 -7.08 -36.31 -12.47
N ASP A 459 -6.53 -35.36 -11.71
CA ASP A 459 -7.31 -34.28 -11.11
C ASP A 459 -7.83 -33.29 -12.16
N ALA A 460 -7.12 -33.11 -13.28
CA ALA A 460 -7.63 -32.37 -14.44
C ALA A 460 -8.80 -33.11 -15.12
N ARG A 461 -8.70 -34.43 -15.31
CA ARG A 461 -9.80 -35.27 -15.86
C ARG A 461 -11.06 -35.20 -14.99
N LYS A 462 -10.92 -35.24 -13.66
CA LYS A 462 -12.04 -35.10 -12.71
C LYS A 462 -12.73 -33.73 -12.81
N ARG A 463 -11.95 -32.64 -12.89
CA ARG A 463 -12.48 -31.27 -13.01
C ARG A 463 -13.10 -30.98 -14.38
N HIS A 464 -12.56 -31.58 -15.44
CA HIS A 464 -12.94 -31.31 -16.84
C HIS A 464 -13.34 -32.58 -17.60
N PRO A 465 -14.41 -33.29 -17.21
CA PRO A 465 -14.75 -34.62 -17.75
C PRO A 465 -15.15 -34.64 -19.24
N ARG A 466 -15.22 -33.47 -19.90
CA ARG A 466 -15.52 -33.33 -21.35
C ARG A 466 -14.29 -32.94 -22.19
N ALA A 467 -13.11 -32.87 -21.60
CA ALA A 467 -11.89 -32.41 -22.26
C ALA A 467 -10.73 -33.38 -22.02
N VAL A 468 -9.99 -33.69 -23.09
CA VAL A 468 -8.78 -34.51 -23.00
C VAL A 468 -7.59 -33.60 -22.80
N TYR A 469 -6.80 -33.85 -21.76
CA TYR A 469 -5.52 -33.17 -21.52
C TYR A 469 -4.34 -34.12 -21.71
N GLY A 470 -3.21 -33.58 -22.14
CA GLY A 470 -1.90 -34.24 -22.18
C GLY A 470 -0.86 -33.44 -21.41
N ILE A 471 0.16 -34.11 -20.86
CA ILE A 471 1.26 -33.47 -20.13
C ILE A 471 2.20 -32.79 -21.14
N VAL A 472 2.40 -31.47 -20.99
CA VAL A 472 3.35 -30.66 -21.78
C VAL A 472 4.77 -30.78 -21.19
N GLY A 473 4.85 -30.94 -19.87
CA GLY A 473 6.06 -31.21 -19.10
C GLY A 473 5.90 -30.82 -17.64
N THR A 474 6.91 -31.19 -16.84
CA THR A 474 7.09 -30.75 -15.45
C THR A 474 8.51 -30.19 -15.32
N ALA A 475 8.65 -29.02 -14.72
CA ALA A 475 9.92 -28.31 -14.62
C ALA A 475 9.98 -27.45 -13.36
N GLY A 476 11.04 -27.62 -12.56
CA GLY A 476 11.08 -27.07 -11.21
C GLY A 476 9.96 -27.68 -10.37
N ASP A 477 9.12 -26.82 -9.83
CA ASP A 477 7.93 -27.16 -9.04
C ASP A 477 6.62 -26.98 -9.83
N VAL A 478 6.64 -26.84 -11.16
CA VAL A 478 5.43 -26.62 -11.98
C VAL A 478 5.19 -27.74 -12.99
N THR A 479 3.96 -28.23 -13.09
CA THR A 479 3.47 -29.10 -14.18
C THR A 479 2.53 -28.31 -15.09
N VAL A 480 2.69 -28.46 -16.40
CA VAL A 480 1.78 -27.88 -17.40
C VAL A 480 1.11 -29.00 -18.20
N LEU A 481 -0.21 -28.91 -18.34
CA LEU A 481 -1.04 -29.72 -19.22
C LEU A 481 -1.61 -28.86 -20.35
N GLN A 482 -1.90 -29.47 -21.50
CA GLN A 482 -2.56 -28.85 -22.65
C GLN A 482 -3.78 -29.66 -23.07
N ARG A 483 -4.87 -28.98 -23.42
CA ARG A 483 -6.08 -29.59 -23.97
C ARG A 483 -5.81 -30.10 -25.39
N MET A 484 -5.91 -31.41 -25.59
CA MET A 484 -5.72 -32.11 -26.86
C MET A 484 -7.01 -32.20 -27.69
N GLY A 485 -8.17 -32.16 -27.04
CA GLY A 485 -9.46 -32.27 -27.71
C GLY A 485 -10.64 -32.26 -26.74
N ARG A 486 -11.84 -32.50 -27.27
CA ARG A 486 -13.04 -32.86 -26.48
C ARG A 486 -13.28 -34.36 -26.61
N LEU A 487 -13.90 -34.93 -25.58
CA LEU A 487 -14.50 -36.27 -25.63
C LEU A 487 -15.86 -36.22 -26.33
#